data_AF-A0A0F7UH04-F1
#
_entry.id   AF-A0A0F7UH04-F1
#
_cell.length_a   1.000
_cell.length_b   1.000
_cell.length_c   1.000
_cell.angle_alpha   90.00
_cell.angle_beta   90.00
_cell.angle_gamma   90.00
#
_symmetry.space_group_name_H-M   'P 1'
#
loop_
_entity.id
_entity.type
_entity.pdbx_description
1 polymer ?
#
loop_
_entity_poly.entity_id
_entity_poly.type
_entity_poly.pdbx_seq_one_letter_code
_entity_poly.pdbx_strand_id
1 'polypeptide(L)'
;MAFDTTEEFLAHRGMTPLLKMLRGAYKELTILGFISLTVFATVRLGQMQKLNDKYLGVSKTEAAALREAEEAGENLSPPTHLTEVFEEIHILIFTIMSLFILAAAAFTVVGYRLLRKYEYMDAKTETDLRNDVTLLQTSGDISELHVNESLTYWGLRQRFFHPTILMVPRPREREIGYPQFSFSDYISYCFGDTLAGMVELPPSILILSFLIVLLLRPALDLSGREIIVFMVLVAFALLGMTVLAVMYVRYVNEKLRPDSARLRAFFGEARASSDQMQQAIAAPIDDR
;
A
#
# COMPACT_ATOMS: atom_id res chain seq x y z
N MET A 1 23.18 -11.82 17.07
CA MET A 1 23.29 -10.35 17.04
C MET A 1 21.89 -9.79 17.23
N ALA A 2 21.66 -9.10 18.35
CA ALA A 2 20.46 -8.29 18.52
C ALA A 2 20.66 -7.02 17.68
N PHE A 3 19.71 -6.72 16.80
CA PHE A 3 19.74 -5.48 16.03
C PHE A 3 19.09 -4.41 16.91
N ASP A 4 19.82 -3.36 17.27
CA ASP A 4 19.35 -2.30 18.19
C ASP A 4 18.26 -1.42 17.55
N THR A 5 18.14 -1.44 16.23
CA THR A 5 17.07 -0.75 15.50
C THR A 5 16.49 -1.60 14.37
N THR A 6 15.19 -1.44 14.12
CA THR A 6 14.48 -2.06 12.98
C THR A 6 15.06 -1.60 11.65
N GLU A 7 15.60 -0.38 11.57
CA GLU A 7 16.31 0.13 10.41
C GLU A 7 17.60 -0.64 10.10
N GLU A 8 18.43 -0.93 11.11
CA GLU A 8 19.65 -1.72 10.92
C GLU A 8 19.33 -3.14 10.47
N PHE A 9 18.29 -3.78 11.04
CA PHE A 9 17.84 -5.09 10.61
C PHE A 9 17.42 -5.12 9.14
N LEU A 10 16.73 -4.08 8.68
CA LEU A 10 16.23 -3.96 7.31
C LEU A 10 17.34 -3.59 6.32
N ALA A 11 18.25 -2.70 6.71
CA ALA A 11 19.41 -2.32 5.91
C ALA A 11 20.36 -3.51 5.71
N HIS A 12 20.60 -4.31 6.75
CA HIS A 12 21.47 -5.49 6.67
C HIS A 12 20.92 -6.60 5.77
N ARG A 13 19.58 -6.68 5.63
CA ARG A 13 18.91 -7.63 4.73
C ARG A 13 18.73 -7.11 3.29
N GLY A 14 19.27 -5.94 2.95
CA GLY A 14 19.12 -5.37 1.61
C GLY A 14 17.70 -4.90 1.29
N MET A 15 16.82 -4.77 2.28
CA MET A 15 15.43 -4.33 2.10
C MET A 15 15.33 -2.80 2.03
N THR A 16 16.11 -2.22 1.12
CA THR A 16 16.16 -0.77 0.89
C THR A 16 14.80 -0.11 0.65
N PRO A 17 13.80 -0.75 0.01
CA PRO A 17 12.51 -0.08 -0.17
C PRO A 17 11.65 -0.05 1.11
N LEU A 18 11.75 -1.10 1.93
CA LEU A 18 11.05 -1.21 3.20
C LEU A 18 11.62 -0.21 4.22
N LEU A 19 12.94 -0.01 4.18
CA LEU A 19 13.63 1.04 4.93
C LEU A 19 13.16 2.45 4.52
N LYS A 20 13.01 2.71 3.21
CA LYS A 20 12.49 3.99 2.71
C LYS A 20 11.07 4.26 3.22
N MET A 21 10.20 3.26 3.17
CA MET A 21 8.83 3.37 3.68
C MET A 21 8.80 3.66 5.19
N LEU A 22 9.60 2.92 5.97
CA LEU A 22 9.69 3.12 7.42
C LEU A 22 10.19 4.53 7.77
N ARG A 23 11.22 5.02 7.06
CA ARG A 23 11.72 6.39 7.22
C ARG A 23 10.70 7.44 6.83
N GLY A 24 9.95 7.21 5.75
CA GLY A 24 8.83 8.06 5.33
C GLY A 24 7.77 8.14 6.43
N ALA A 25 7.33 7.00 6.96
CA ALA A 25 6.37 6.95 8.05
C ALA A 25 6.87 7.64 9.34
N TYR A 26 8.14 7.44 9.72
CA TYR A 26 8.72 8.14 10.87
C TYR A 26 8.81 9.65 10.65
N LYS A 27 9.15 10.10 9.44
CA LYS A 27 9.19 11.51 9.08
C LYS A 27 7.80 12.14 9.21
N GLU A 28 6.77 11.52 8.64
CA GLU A 28 5.38 12.01 8.74
C GLU A 28 4.87 12.00 10.18
N LEU A 29 5.16 10.94 10.96
CA LEU A 29 4.82 10.88 12.39
C LEU A 29 5.51 12.00 13.18
N THR A 30 6.77 12.31 12.86
CA THR A 30 7.53 13.38 13.53
C THR A 30 6.98 14.76 13.19
N ILE A 31 6.61 14.99 11.92
CA ILE A 31 5.96 16.24 11.50
C ILE A 31 4.64 16.41 12.25
N LEU A 32 3.83 15.35 12.34
CA LEU A 32 2.56 15.38 13.03
C LEU A 32 2.74 15.65 14.52
N GLY A 33 3.66 14.94 15.18
CA GLY A 33 3.99 15.17 16.59
C GLY A 33 4.52 16.58 16.85
N PHE A 34 5.27 17.15 15.92
CA PHE A 34 5.72 18.54 15.98
C PHE A 34 4.54 19.53 15.86
N ILE A 35 3.56 19.25 14.98
CA ILE A 35 2.32 20.03 14.88
C ILE A 35 1.55 19.92 16.20
N SER A 36 1.40 18.73 16.80
CA SER A 36 0.75 18.54 18.11
C SER A 36 1.40 19.39 19.20
N LEU A 37 2.73 19.33 19.30
CA LEU A 37 3.52 20.06 20.30
C LEU A 37 3.41 21.57 20.10
N THR A 38 3.47 22.03 18.85
CA THR A 38 3.32 23.45 18.52
C THR A 38 1.95 23.95 18.94
N VAL A 39 0.90 23.20 18.61
CA VAL A 39 -0.48 23.54 18.99
C VAL A 39 -0.63 23.56 20.51
N PHE A 40 -0.15 22.53 21.19
CA PHE A 40 -0.16 22.45 22.64
C PHE A 40 0.53 23.66 23.28
N ALA A 41 1.69 24.06 22.76
CA ALA A 41 2.37 25.28 23.19
C ALA A 41 1.53 26.54 22.90
N THR A 42 0.89 26.62 21.73
CA THR A 42 0.07 27.77 21.31
C THR A 42 -1.17 27.95 22.19
N VAL A 43 -1.80 26.83 22.58
CA VAL A 43 -2.91 26.79 23.54
C VAL A 43 -2.43 27.19 24.93
N ARG A 44 -1.34 26.59 25.42
CA ARG A 44 -0.78 26.88 26.75
C ARG A 44 -0.28 28.33 26.91
N LEU A 45 0.15 28.95 25.81
CA LEU A 45 0.57 30.36 25.76
C LEU A 45 -0.60 31.35 25.63
N GLY A 46 -1.86 30.87 25.57
CA GLY A 46 -3.05 31.72 25.47
C GLY A 46 -3.19 32.47 24.13
N GLN A 47 -2.40 32.10 23.12
CA GLN A 47 -2.49 32.75 21.80
C GLN A 47 -3.77 32.35 21.06
N MET A 48 -4.27 31.14 21.30
CA MET A 48 -5.48 30.64 20.67
C MET A 48 -6.75 31.35 21.17
N GLN A 49 -6.77 31.78 22.44
CA GLN A 49 -7.82 32.66 22.99
C GLN A 49 -7.82 34.02 22.29
N LYS A 50 -6.65 34.65 22.13
CA LYS A 50 -6.54 35.94 21.42
C LYS A 50 -7.01 35.86 19.97
N LEU A 51 -6.79 34.73 19.29
CA LEU A 51 -7.27 34.50 17.93
C LEU A 51 -8.78 34.25 17.89
N ASN A 52 -9.30 33.46 18.83
CA ASN A 52 -10.73 33.21 18.99
C ASN A 52 -11.51 34.52 19.21
N ASP A 53 -11.06 35.34 20.16
CA ASP A 53 -11.69 36.62 20.50
C ASP A 53 -11.68 37.60 19.32
N LYS A 54 -10.65 37.54 18.48
CA LYS A 54 -10.49 38.44 17.34
C LYS A 54 -11.35 38.05 16.13
N TYR A 55 -11.58 36.76 15.89
CA TYR A 55 -12.21 36.27 14.66
C TYR A 55 -13.58 35.62 14.85
N LEU A 56 -13.82 34.95 15.98
CA LEU A 56 -15.06 34.21 16.28
C LEU A 56 -15.88 34.86 17.40
N GLY A 57 -15.22 35.66 18.26
CA GLY A 57 -15.84 36.26 19.44
C GLY A 57 -16.06 35.26 20.57
N VAL A 58 -16.47 35.74 21.74
CA VAL A 58 -16.68 34.91 22.92
C VAL A 58 -18.00 34.13 22.80
N SER A 59 -17.91 32.80 22.84
CA SER A 59 -19.09 31.93 22.79
C SER A 59 -19.92 32.04 24.09
N LYS A 60 -21.24 31.78 24.02
CA LYS A 60 -22.11 31.74 25.22
C LYS A 60 -21.69 30.67 26.23
N THR A 61 -21.11 29.55 25.78
CA THR A 61 -20.57 28.50 26.66
C THR A 61 -19.24 28.91 27.28
N GLU A 62 -18.42 29.63 26.53
CA GLU A 62 -17.14 30.19 26.99
C GLU A 62 -17.35 31.29 28.04
N ALA A 63 -18.34 32.16 27.83
CA ALA A 63 -18.73 33.19 28.80
C ALA A 63 -19.33 32.62 30.09
N ALA A 64 -20.04 31.48 30.02
CA ALA A 64 -20.54 30.79 31.21
C ALA A 64 -19.39 30.12 31.99
N ALA A 65 -18.47 29.45 31.28
CA ALA A 65 -17.30 28.82 31.87
C ALA A 65 -16.31 29.83 32.47
N LEU A 66 -16.15 31.01 31.86
CA LEU A 66 -15.34 32.10 32.40
C LEU A 66 -15.92 32.63 33.72
N ARG A 67 -17.24 32.78 33.82
CA ARG A 67 -17.90 33.20 35.07
C ARG A 67 -17.76 32.15 36.18
N GLU A 68 -17.89 30.88 35.84
CA GLU A 68 -17.74 29.78 36.81
C GLU A 68 -16.29 29.63 37.29
N ALA A 69 -15.30 29.83 36.41
CA ALA A 69 -13.89 29.84 36.76
C ALA A 69 -13.50 31.05 37.64
N GLU A 70 -14.08 32.23 37.35
CA GLU A 70 -13.90 33.46 38.13
C GLU A 70 -14.56 33.33 39.52
N GLU A 71 -15.71 32.65 39.62
CA GLU A 71 -16.37 32.32 40.88
C GLU A 71 -15.62 31.24 41.69
N ALA A 72 -14.92 30.31 41.03
CA ALA A 72 -14.09 29.28 41.66
C ALA A 72 -12.69 29.77 42.06
N GLY A 73 -12.27 30.98 41.63
CA GLY A 73 -10.94 31.51 41.88
C GLY A 73 -9.83 30.78 41.12
N GLU A 74 -10.17 30.07 40.04
CA GLU A 74 -9.21 29.34 39.21
C GLU A 74 -8.60 30.25 38.14
N ASN A 75 -7.27 30.29 38.07
CA ASN A 75 -6.52 31.05 37.06
C ASN A 75 -6.44 30.36 35.68
N LEU A 76 -7.11 29.21 35.50
CA LEU A 76 -7.14 28.54 34.20
C LEU A 76 -8.31 29.05 33.38
N SER A 77 -8.00 29.78 32.31
CA SER A 77 -8.99 30.17 31.32
C SER A 77 -9.57 28.92 30.64
N PRO A 78 -10.90 28.79 30.52
CA PRO A 78 -11.54 27.59 29.99
C PRO A 78 -11.19 27.34 28.51
N PRO A 79 -11.28 26.07 28.05
CA PRO A 79 -11.02 25.73 26.66
C PRO A 79 -12.02 26.43 25.75
N THR A 80 -11.51 27.08 24.70
CA THR A 80 -12.33 27.80 23.72
C THR A 80 -12.87 26.84 22.66
N HIS A 81 -13.96 27.20 21.98
CA HIS A 81 -14.52 26.39 20.88
C HIS A 81 -13.48 26.12 19.77
N LEU A 82 -12.59 27.07 19.52
CA LEU A 82 -11.50 26.92 18.55
C LEU A 82 -10.47 25.87 19.02
N THR A 83 -10.23 25.79 20.33
CA THR A 83 -9.35 24.79 20.94
C THR A 83 -9.97 23.40 20.86
N GLU A 84 -11.26 23.28 21.15
CA GLU A 84 -12.02 22.02 21.06
C GLU A 84 -12.03 21.45 19.63
N VAL A 85 -12.39 22.26 18.63
CA VAL A 85 -12.39 21.84 17.22
C VAL A 85 -10.97 21.46 16.76
N PHE A 86 -9.95 22.18 17.23
CA PHE A 86 -8.58 21.85 16.88
C PHE A 86 -8.14 20.51 17.50
N GLU A 87 -8.46 20.27 18.77
CA GLU A 87 -8.17 19.02 19.46
C GLU A 87 -8.87 17.83 18.78
N GLU A 88 -10.14 17.99 18.39
CA GLU A 88 -10.91 16.98 17.67
C GLU A 88 -10.28 16.64 16.31
N ILE A 89 -9.95 17.67 15.50
CA ILE A 89 -9.26 17.50 14.22
C ILE A 89 -7.92 16.78 14.44
N HIS A 90 -7.19 17.15 15.49
CA HIS A 90 -5.88 16.56 15.77
C HIS A 90 -5.97 15.07 16.12
N ILE A 91 -6.90 14.69 17.00
CA ILE A 91 -7.15 13.29 17.37
C ILE A 91 -7.62 12.48 16.15
N LEU A 92 -8.46 13.07 15.29
CA LEU A 92 -8.93 12.44 14.07
C LEU A 92 -7.77 12.17 13.11
N ILE A 93 -6.92 13.16 12.83
CA ILE A 93 -5.75 13.01 11.97
C ILE A 93 -4.80 11.95 12.55
N PHE A 94 -4.55 11.98 13.87
CA PHE A 94 -3.71 11.00 14.55
C PHE A 94 -4.24 9.56 14.38
N THR A 95 -5.56 9.38 14.50
CA THR A 95 -6.22 8.09 14.32
C THR A 95 -6.10 7.58 12.89
N ILE A 96 -6.36 8.45 11.90
CA ILE A 96 -6.23 8.12 10.48
C ILE A 96 -4.79 7.73 10.14
N MET A 97 -3.81 8.48 10.64
CA MET A 97 -2.39 8.18 10.44
C MET A 97 -1.96 6.88 11.13
N SER A 98 -2.46 6.62 12.34
CA SER A 98 -2.17 5.36 13.05
C SER A 98 -2.72 4.15 12.28
N LEU A 99 -3.95 4.24 11.77
CA LEU A 99 -4.54 3.20 10.92
C LEU A 99 -3.76 3.03 9.61
N PHE A 100 -3.33 4.13 9.00
CA PHE A 100 -2.52 4.10 7.79
C PHE A 100 -1.16 3.43 8.02
N ILE A 101 -0.45 3.78 9.10
CA ILE A 101 0.82 3.14 9.48
C ILE A 101 0.62 1.65 9.75
N LEU A 102 -0.46 1.27 10.45
CA LEU A 102 -0.78 -0.14 10.70
C LEU A 102 -1.05 -0.89 9.39
N ALA A 103 -1.79 -0.30 8.46
CA ALA A 103 -2.05 -0.88 7.14
C ALA A 103 -0.76 -1.04 6.32
N ALA A 104 0.09 -0.01 6.29
CA ALA A 104 1.39 -0.05 5.62
C ALA A 104 2.30 -1.14 6.22
N ALA A 105 2.32 -1.27 7.56
CA ALA A 105 3.03 -2.33 8.25
C ALA A 105 2.48 -3.72 7.90
N ALA A 106 1.16 -3.89 7.85
CA ALA A 106 0.52 -5.14 7.46
C ALA A 106 0.86 -5.52 6.00
N PHE A 107 0.74 -4.58 5.05
CA PHE A 107 1.11 -4.81 3.66
C PHE A 107 2.59 -5.14 3.51
N THR A 108 3.44 -4.51 4.31
CA THR A 108 4.87 -4.78 4.34
C THR A 108 5.17 -6.20 4.82
N VAL A 109 4.54 -6.66 5.90
CA VAL A 109 4.73 -8.03 6.40
C VAL A 109 4.25 -9.06 5.39
N VAL A 110 3.07 -8.85 4.79
CA VAL A 110 2.52 -9.74 3.76
C VAL A 110 3.42 -9.75 2.52
N GLY A 111 3.83 -8.57 2.06
CA GLY A 111 4.73 -8.40 0.93
C GLY A 111 6.08 -9.06 1.15
N TYR A 112 6.63 -8.97 2.37
CA TYR A 112 7.88 -9.64 2.70
C TYR A 112 7.79 -11.16 2.62
N ARG A 113 6.71 -11.74 3.16
CA ARG A 113 6.47 -13.18 3.07
C ARG A 113 6.33 -13.62 1.62
N LEU A 114 5.61 -12.83 0.81
CA LEU A 114 5.43 -13.10 -0.61
C LEU A 114 6.75 -13.00 -1.39
N LEU A 115 7.59 -12.00 -1.08
CA LEU A 115 8.86 -11.80 -1.73
C LEU A 115 9.83 -12.95 -1.43
N ARG A 116 9.93 -13.39 -0.17
CA ARG A 116 10.72 -14.58 0.19
C ARG A 116 10.28 -15.83 -0.56
N LYS A 117 8.97 -15.97 -0.76
CA LYS A 117 8.42 -17.06 -1.55
C LYS A 117 8.89 -16.98 -3.00
N TYR A 118 8.90 -15.78 -3.60
CA TYR A 118 9.41 -15.57 -4.95
C TYR A 118 10.92 -15.78 -5.06
N GLU A 119 11.71 -15.34 -4.08
CA GLU A 119 13.16 -15.61 -4.02
C GLU A 119 13.45 -17.13 -4.01
N TYR A 120 12.71 -17.89 -3.19
CA TYR A 120 12.78 -19.35 -3.17
C TYR A 120 12.41 -19.98 -4.52
N MET A 121 11.38 -19.45 -5.20
CA MET A 121 10.97 -19.93 -6.53
C MET A 121 11.97 -19.54 -7.63
N ASP A 122 12.67 -18.41 -7.51
CA ASP A 122 13.67 -17.94 -8.48
C ASP A 122 14.96 -18.76 -8.43
N ALA A 123 15.27 -19.33 -7.25
CA ALA A 123 16.40 -20.24 -7.05
C ALA A 123 16.19 -21.63 -7.68
N LYS A 124 14.95 -22.02 -8.00
CA LYS A 124 14.65 -23.32 -8.62
C LYS A 124 15.09 -23.34 -10.07
N THR A 125 15.82 -24.39 -10.44
CA THR A 125 16.20 -24.65 -11.83
C THR A 125 15.09 -25.36 -12.59
N GLU A 126 15.18 -25.39 -13.94
CA GLU A 126 14.23 -26.14 -14.76
C GLU A 126 14.20 -27.64 -14.38
N THR A 127 15.34 -28.21 -14.01
CA THR A 127 15.45 -29.60 -13.55
C THR A 127 14.72 -29.82 -12.22
N ASP A 128 14.78 -28.86 -11.30
CA ASP A 128 14.05 -28.95 -10.02
C ASP A 128 12.54 -28.90 -10.25
N LEU A 129 12.07 -28.05 -11.17
CA LEU A 129 10.67 -27.96 -11.55
C LEU A 129 10.16 -29.26 -12.21
N ARG A 130 10.98 -29.89 -13.06
CA ARG A 130 10.65 -31.22 -13.62
C ARG A 130 10.53 -32.27 -12.53
N ASN A 131 11.50 -32.31 -11.61
CA ASN A 131 11.48 -33.23 -10.48
C ASN A 131 10.22 -33.03 -9.61
N ASP A 132 9.86 -31.78 -9.28
CA ASP A 132 8.64 -31.46 -8.52
C ASP A 132 7.37 -31.97 -9.22
N VAL A 133 7.27 -31.82 -10.55
CA VAL A 133 6.14 -32.34 -11.35
C VAL A 133 6.12 -33.87 -11.34
N THR A 134 7.27 -34.53 -11.50
CA THR A 134 7.34 -36.00 -11.46
C THR A 134 6.99 -36.56 -10.08
N LEU A 135 7.42 -35.90 -9.00
CA LEU A 135 7.07 -36.29 -7.63
C LEU A 135 5.56 -36.14 -7.38
N LEU A 136 4.97 -35.04 -7.85
CA LEU A 136 3.52 -34.85 -7.77
C LEU A 136 2.75 -35.95 -8.54
N GLN A 137 3.26 -36.42 -9.67
CA GLN A 137 2.63 -37.49 -10.48
C GLN A 137 2.82 -38.90 -9.89
N THR A 138 3.94 -39.14 -9.22
CA THR A 138 4.34 -40.50 -8.78
C THR A 138 4.01 -40.79 -7.32
N SER A 139 4.24 -39.84 -6.41
CA SER A 139 4.08 -40.05 -4.97
C SER A 139 2.96 -39.21 -4.34
N GLY A 140 2.59 -38.08 -4.96
CA GLY A 140 1.57 -37.17 -4.41
C GLY A 140 1.97 -36.51 -3.08
N ASP A 141 3.26 -36.60 -2.71
CA ASP A 141 3.80 -36.15 -1.42
C ASP A 141 4.01 -34.62 -1.37
N ILE A 142 3.84 -33.95 -2.50
CA ILE A 142 3.98 -32.49 -2.66
C ILE A 142 2.60 -31.87 -2.90
N SER A 143 2.35 -30.72 -2.28
CA SER A 143 1.14 -29.94 -2.52
C SER A 143 1.06 -29.46 -3.98
N GLU A 144 -0.03 -29.81 -4.66
CA GLU A 144 -0.34 -29.36 -6.01
C GLU A 144 -0.33 -27.82 -6.14
N LEU A 145 -0.80 -27.12 -5.10
CA LEU A 145 -0.79 -25.66 -5.03
C LEU A 145 0.63 -25.12 -5.18
N HIS A 146 1.60 -25.71 -4.46
CA HIS A 146 2.99 -25.25 -4.45
C HIS A 146 3.69 -25.47 -5.80
N VAL A 147 3.40 -26.60 -6.46
CA VAL A 147 3.91 -26.89 -7.80
C VAL A 147 3.32 -25.92 -8.82
N ASN A 148 2.01 -25.70 -8.79
CA ASN A 148 1.34 -24.76 -9.70
C ASN A 148 1.84 -23.33 -9.52
N GLU A 149 2.07 -22.88 -8.28
CA GLU A 149 2.64 -21.56 -8.00
C GLU A 149 4.08 -21.43 -8.53
N SER A 150 4.92 -22.47 -8.34
CA SER A 150 6.30 -22.49 -8.85
C SER A 150 6.35 -22.42 -10.38
N LEU A 151 5.48 -23.19 -11.05
CA LEU A 151 5.35 -23.17 -12.51
C LEU A 151 4.82 -21.83 -13.01
N THR A 152 3.81 -21.27 -12.34
CA THR A 152 3.24 -19.96 -12.71
C THR A 152 4.29 -18.85 -12.60
N TYR A 153 5.09 -18.86 -11.53
CA TYR A 153 6.20 -17.93 -11.34
C TYR A 153 7.23 -18.05 -12.47
N TRP A 154 7.64 -19.29 -12.80
CA TRP A 154 8.57 -19.54 -13.91
C TRP A 154 8.01 -19.03 -15.25
N GLY A 155 6.73 -19.29 -15.55
CA GLY A 155 6.10 -18.84 -16.78
C GLY A 155 5.99 -17.31 -16.87
N LEU A 156 5.68 -16.64 -15.76
CA LEU A 156 5.70 -15.17 -15.67
C LEU A 156 7.11 -14.61 -15.94
N ARG A 157 8.14 -15.22 -15.34
CA ARG A 157 9.54 -14.88 -15.59
C ARG A 157 9.89 -15.02 -17.07
N GLN A 158 9.48 -16.12 -17.72
CA GLN A 158 9.74 -16.31 -19.15
C GLN A 158 9.03 -15.28 -20.04
N ARG A 159 7.76 -14.94 -19.74
CA ARG A 159 7.01 -13.89 -20.45
C ARG A 159 7.67 -12.51 -20.31
N PHE A 160 8.30 -12.24 -19.17
CA PHE A 160 9.04 -10.99 -18.95
C PHE A 160 10.28 -10.90 -19.85
N PHE A 161 11.07 -11.97 -19.96
CA PHE A 161 12.25 -11.98 -20.83
C PHE A 161 11.91 -12.01 -22.32
N HIS A 162 10.80 -12.67 -22.68
CA HIS A 162 10.37 -12.87 -24.05
C HIS A 162 8.94 -12.33 -24.25
N PRO A 163 8.76 -10.99 -24.26
CA PRO A 163 7.45 -10.41 -24.42
C PRO A 163 6.87 -10.77 -25.79
N THR A 164 5.61 -11.25 -25.80
CA THR A 164 4.87 -11.55 -27.03
C THR A 164 4.44 -10.28 -27.76
N ILE A 165 4.38 -9.15 -27.05
CA ILE A 165 3.95 -7.85 -27.58
C ILE A 165 5.16 -7.11 -28.15
N LEU A 166 5.15 -6.85 -29.46
CA LEU A 166 6.22 -6.17 -30.21
C LEU A 166 6.56 -4.76 -29.69
N MET A 167 5.61 -4.07 -29.03
CA MET A 167 5.82 -2.72 -28.49
C MET A 167 6.51 -2.71 -27.12
N VAL A 168 6.65 -3.87 -26.46
CA VAL A 168 7.38 -3.95 -25.18
C VAL A 168 8.85 -4.11 -25.50
N PRO A 169 9.72 -3.17 -25.10
CA PRO A 169 11.15 -3.29 -25.33
C PRO A 169 11.67 -4.53 -24.61
N ARG A 170 12.44 -5.34 -25.34
CA ARG A 170 13.09 -6.52 -24.74
C ARG A 170 14.15 -6.06 -23.74
N PRO A 171 14.38 -6.83 -22.66
CA PRO A 171 15.52 -6.58 -21.78
C PRO A 171 16.81 -6.57 -22.60
N ARG A 172 17.75 -5.68 -22.25
CA ARG A 172 19.06 -5.63 -22.93
C ARG A 172 19.77 -6.98 -22.76
N GLU A 173 20.45 -7.41 -23.82
CA GLU A 173 21.29 -8.60 -23.78
C GLU A 173 22.38 -8.45 -22.73
N ARG A 174 22.80 -9.57 -22.15
CA ARG A 174 23.78 -9.61 -21.07
C ARG A 174 25.13 -9.08 -21.54
N GLU A 175 25.54 -7.94 -20.99
CA GLU A 175 26.90 -7.45 -21.13
C GLU A 175 27.86 -8.20 -20.18
N ILE A 176 29.06 -8.52 -20.66
CA ILE A 176 30.10 -9.20 -19.89
C ILE A 176 30.56 -8.26 -18.76
N GLY A 177 30.49 -8.73 -17.51
CA GLY A 177 30.89 -7.95 -16.32
C GLY A 177 29.73 -7.46 -15.45
N TYR A 178 28.48 -7.61 -15.88
CA TYR A 178 27.30 -7.28 -15.07
C TYR A 178 26.76 -8.51 -14.30
N PRO A 179 26.19 -8.29 -13.08
CA PRO A 179 25.57 -9.35 -12.31
C PRO A 179 24.39 -9.98 -13.07
N GLN A 180 24.08 -11.25 -12.78
CA GLN A 180 22.93 -11.93 -13.36
C GLN A 180 21.64 -11.20 -12.93
N PHE A 181 20.73 -10.97 -13.89
CA PHE A 181 19.43 -10.38 -13.60
C PHE A 181 18.58 -11.38 -12.79
N SER A 182 18.12 -10.93 -11.63
CA SER A 182 17.22 -11.65 -10.73
C SER A 182 15.80 -11.09 -10.89
N PHE A 183 14.86 -11.95 -11.25
CA PHE A 183 13.47 -11.53 -11.46
C PHE A 183 12.78 -11.27 -10.11
N SER A 184 13.14 -12.03 -9.09
CA SER A 184 12.70 -11.79 -7.71
C SER A 184 13.16 -10.41 -7.18
N ASP A 185 14.40 -10.00 -7.47
CA ASP A 185 14.90 -8.67 -7.09
C ASP A 185 14.18 -7.54 -7.85
N TYR A 186 13.85 -7.75 -9.12
CA TYR A 186 13.05 -6.80 -9.89
C TYR A 186 11.65 -6.63 -9.28
N ILE A 187 10.97 -7.72 -8.93
CA ILE A 187 9.66 -7.66 -8.25
C ILE A 187 9.79 -6.97 -6.88
N SER A 188 10.83 -7.28 -6.11
CA SER A 188 11.14 -6.62 -4.83
C SER A 188 11.23 -5.11 -4.99
N TYR A 189 11.98 -4.66 -6.01
CA TYR A 189 12.14 -3.25 -6.30
C TYR A 189 10.81 -2.59 -6.67
N CYS A 190 10.03 -3.17 -7.59
CA CYS A 190 8.73 -2.63 -8.00
C CYS A 190 7.72 -2.57 -6.84
N PHE A 191 7.67 -3.63 -6.01
CA PHE A 191 6.82 -3.67 -4.83
C PHE A 191 7.22 -2.57 -3.83
N GLY A 192 8.53 -2.44 -3.63
CA GLY A 192 9.11 -1.42 -2.79
C GLY A 192 8.82 0.02 -3.23
N ASP A 193 8.94 0.29 -4.52
CA ASP A 193 8.61 1.59 -5.12
C ASP A 193 7.11 1.90 -4.99
N THR A 194 6.26 0.89 -5.20
CA THR A 194 4.80 1.01 -5.00
C THR A 194 4.47 1.33 -3.55
N LEU A 195 5.06 0.62 -2.58
CA LEU A 195 4.86 0.89 -1.16
C LEU A 195 5.33 2.29 -0.75
N ALA A 196 6.49 2.72 -1.26
CA ALA A 196 6.99 4.07 -1.00
C ALA A 196 6.01 5.13 -1.53
N GLY A 197 5.48 4.94 -2.74
CA GLY A 197 4.48 5.83 -3.33
C GLY A 197 3.12 5.84 -2.61
N MET A 198 2.80 4.83 -1.78
CA MET A 198 1.61 4.87 -0.93
C MET A 198 1.79 5.79 0.28
N VAL A 199 3.02 5.91 0.81
CA VAL A 199 3.34 6.74 1.98
C VAL A 199 3.67 8.17 1.57
N GLU A 200 4.44 8.33 0.49
CA GLU A 200 4.78 9.64 -0.05
C GLU A 200 3.66 10.12 -0.97
N LEU A 201 2.71 10.89 -0.44
CA LEU A 201 1.64 11.49 -1.24
C LEU A 201 2.25 12.50 -2.23
N PRO A 202 2.17 12.26 -3.56
CA PRO A 202 2.62 13.21 -4.54
C PRO A 202 1.84 14.54 -4.40
N PRO A 203 2.46 15.70 -4.67
CA PRO A 203 1.78 16.99 -4.62
C PRO A 203 0.53 17.06 -5.50
N SER A 204 0.50 16.31 -6.61
CA SER A 204 -0.67 16.20 -7.48
C SER A 204 -1.89 15.61 -6.77
N ILE A 205 -1.70 14.65 -5.86
CA ILE A 205 -2.79 14.08 -5.05
C ILE A 205 -3.31 15.11 -4.06
N LEU A 206 -2.44 15.95 -3.48
CA LEU A 206 -2.88 17.03 -2.59
C LEU A 206 -3.74 18.07 -3.34
N ILE A 207 -3.32 18.47 -4.54
CA ILE A 207 -4.09 19.38 -5.40
C ILE A 207 -5.45 18.75 -5.76
N LEU A 208 -5.46 17.47 -6.13
CA LEU A 208 -6.69 16.76 -6.46
C LEU A 208 -7.61 16.64 -5.23
N SER A 209 -7.08 16.30 -4.06
CA SER A 209 -7.83 16.24 -2.81
C SER A 209 -8.43 17.60 -2.45
N PHE A 210 -7.67 18.69 -2.62
CA PHE A 210 -8.18 20.04 -2.42
C PHE A 210 -9.31 20.37 -3.41
N LEU A 211 -9.15 20.00 -4.68
CA LEU A 211 -10.20 20.16 -5.69
C LEU A 211 -11.45 19.36 -5.33
N ILE A 212 -11.31 18.12 -4.85
CA ILE A 212 -12.42 17.28 -4.40
C ILE A 212 -13.14 17.94 -3.22
N VAL A 213 -12.41 18.44 -2.22
CA VAL A 213 -13.00 19.16 -1.07
C VAL A 213 -13.76 20.40 -1.53
N LEU A 214 -13.20 21.17 -2.47
CA LEU A 214 -13.89 22.33 -3.05
C LEU A 214 -15.17 21.93 -3.79
N LEU A 215 -15.14 20.83 -4.54
CA LEU A 215 -16.31 20.28 -5.23
C LEU A 215 -17.36 19.71 -4.27
N LEU A 216 -16.96 19.29 -3.06
CA LEU A 216 -17.88 18.86 -2.00
C LEU A 216 -18.51 20.03 -1.24
N ARG A 217 -18.00 21.25 -1.37
CA ARG A 217 -18.55 22.43 -0.67
C ARG A 217 -20.07 22.61 -0.86
N PRO A 218 -20.67 22.45 -2.06
CA PRO A 218 -22.12 22.54 -2.24
C PRO A 218 -22.87 21.45 -1.49
N ALA A 219 -22.27 20.27 -1.30
CA ALA A 219 -22.87 19.17 -0.56
C ALA A 219 -22.85 19.39 0.96
N LEU A 220 -21.93 20.22 1.47
CA LEU A 220 -21.88 20.63 2.88
C LEU A 220 -22.96 21.66 3.25
N ASP A 221 -23.54 22.33 2.26
CA ASP A 221 -24.65 23.28 2.45
C ASP A 221 -26.02 22.57 2.50
N LEU A 222 -26.05 21.26 2.21
CA LEU A 222 -27.23 20.42 2.35
C LEU A 222 -27.51 20.18 3.84
N SER A 223 -28.78 20.30 4.25
CA SER A 223 -29.18 20.10 5.65
C SER A 223 -30.17 18.95 5.82
N GLY A 224 -30.15 18.32 6.99
CA GLY A 224 -31.13 17.29 7.38
C GLY A 224 -31.04 15.99 6.58
N ARG A 225 -32.09 15.62 5.85
CA ARG A 225 -32.18 14.31 5.17
C ARG A 225 -31.32 14.23 3.91
N GLU A 226 -31.09 15.35 3.24
CA GLU A 226 -30.42 15.40 1.94
C GLU A 226 -28.94 15.05 2.05
N ILE A 227 -28.27 15.51 3.11
CA ILE A 227 -26.87 15.17 3.36
C ILE A 227 -26.70 13.68 3.65
N ILE A 228 -27.65 13.05 4.36
CA ILE A 228 -27.62 11.61 4.63
C ILE A 228 -27.73 10.83 3.32
N VAL A 229 -28.69 11.21 2.46
CA VAL A 229 -28.86 10.56 1.14
C VAL A 229 -27.62 10.75 0.27
N PHE A 230 -27.03 11.96 0.26
CA PHE A 230 -25.79 12.23 -0.46
C PHE A 230 -24.63 11.36 0.03
N MET A 231 -24.41 11.27 1.35
CA MET A 231 -23.34 10.46 1.94
C MET A 231 -23.51 8.96 1.62
N VAL A 232 -24.75 8.45 1.65
CA VAL A 232 -25.05 7.08 1.25
C VAL A 232 -24.75 6.85 -0.23
N LEU A 233 -25.15 7.78 -1.12
CA LEU A 233 -24.85 7.68 -2.55
C LEU A 233 -23.34 7.71 -2.82
N VAL A 234 -22.59 8.59 -2.16
CA VAL A 234 -21.13 8.66 -2.27
C VAL A 234 -20.49 7.36 -1.78
N ALA A 235 -20.94 6.80 -0.66
CA ALA A 235 -20.44 5.53 -0.16
C ALA A 235 -20.65 4.39 -1.17
N PHE A 236 -21.84 4.29 -1.76
CA PHE A 236 -22.11 3.30 -2.81
C PHE A 236 -21.32 3.55 -4.09
N ALA A 237 -21.12 4.81 -4.49
CA ALA A 237 -20.28 5.15 -5.64
C ALA A 237 -18.82 4.74 -5.42
N LEU A 238 -18.26 5.03 -4.24
CA LEU A 238 -16.92 4.59 -3.85
C LEU A 238 -16.81 3.05 -3.81
N LEU A 239 -17.83 2.36 -3.28
CA LEU A 239 -17.88 0.92 -3.29
C LEU A 239 -17.94 0.35 -4.72
N GLY A 240 -18.75 0.94 -5.60
CA GLY A 240 -18.80 0.56 -7.01
C GLY A 240 -17.45 0.74 -7.72
N MET A 241 -16.79 1.88 -7.50
CA MET A 241 -15.47 2.17 -8.05
C MET A 241 -14.39 1.20 -7.55
N THR A 242 -14.42 0.84 -6.26
CA THR A 242 -13.47 -0.15 -5.71
C THR A 242 -13.71 -1.55 -6.27
N VAL A 243 -14.97 -1.97 -6.43
CA VAL A 243 -15.31 -3.24 -7.09
C VAL A 243 -14.81 -3.25 -8.53
N LEU A 244 -15.03 -2.18 -9.29
CA LEU A 244 -14.54 -2.05 -10.66
C LEU A 244 -13.01 -2.11 -10.73
N ALA A 245 -12.31 -1.42 -9.82
CA ALA A 245 -10.85 -1.48 -9.74
C ALA A 245 -10.36 -2.90 -9.45
N VAL A 246 -10.99 -3.62 -8.51
CA VAL A 246 -10.65 -5.02 -8.19
C VAL A 246 -10.93 -5.93 -9.38
N MET A 247 -12.07 -5.77 -10.07
CA MET A 247 -12.38 -6.53 -11.27
C MET A 247 -11.36 -6.30 -12.38
N TYR A 248 -10.96 -5.04 -12.59
CA TYR A 248 -9.93 -4.70 -13.57
C TYR A 248 -8.58 -5.33 -13.23
N VAL A 249 -8.14 -5.26 -11.97
CA VAL A 249 -6.90 -5.90 -11.51
C VAL A 249 -6.97 -7.42 -11.69
N ARG A 250 -8.10 -8.05 -11.39
CA ARG A 250 -8.30 -9.50 -11.62
C ARG A 250 -8.19 -9.84 -13.09
N TYR A 251 -8.89 -9.11 -13.96
CA TYR A 251 -8.85 -9.31 -15.40
C TYR A 251 -7.42 -9.16 -15.96
N VAL A 252 -6.67 -8.15 -15.53
CA VAL A 252 -5.27 -7.96 -15.93
C VAL A 252 -4.41 -9.12 -15.43
N ASN A 253 -4.59 -9.54 -14.17
CA ASN A 253 -3.85 -10.66 -13.58
C ASN A 253 -4.15 -11.99 -14.27
N GLU A 254 -5.41 -12.26 -14.64
CA GLU A 254 -5.81 -13.45 -15.41
C GLU A 254 -5.16 -13.48 -16.80
N LYS A 255 -5.13 -12.33 -17.51
CA LYS A 255 -4.44 -12.24 -18.80
C LYS A 255 -2.93 -12.42 -18.71
N LEU A 256 -2.32 -11.93 -17.64
CA LEU A 256 -0.87 -12.00 -17.45
C LEU A 256 -0.41 -13.37 -16.94
N ARG A 257 -1.23 -14.08 -16.17
CA ARG A 257 -0.87 -15.39 -15.62
C ARG A 257 -0.82 -16.47 -16.71
N PRO A 258 0.26 -17.26 -16.76
CA PRO A 258 0.32 -18.45 -17.62
C PRO A 258 -0.53 -19.58 -17.06
N ASP A 259 -1.04 -20.43 -17.94
CA ASP A 259 -1.81 -21.62 -17.56
C ASP A 259 -0.91 -22.67 -16.87
N SER A 260 -1.15 -22.92 -15.58
CA SER A 260 -0.41 -23.90 -14.79
C SER A 260 -0.61 -25.34 -15.28
N ALA A 261 -1.76 -25.68 -15.85
CA ALA A 261 -2.04 -27.03 -16.35
C ALA A 261 -1.21 -27.36 -17.59
N ARG A 262 -1.14 -26.43 -18.55
CA ARG A 262 -0.28 -26.56 -19.73
C ARG A 262 1.21 -26.56 -19.40
N LEU A 263 1.62 -25.73 -18.43
CA LEU A 263 3.00 -25.77 -17.94
C LEU A 263 3.31 -27.12 -17.29
N ARG A 264 2.42 -27.66 -16.45
CA ARG A 264 2.59 -28.99 -15.85
C ARG A 264 2.72 -30.09 -16.90
N ALA A 265 1.92 -30.04 -17.96
CA ALA A 265 2.03 -30.98 -19.08
C ALA A 265 3.41 -30.89 -19.75
N PHE A 266 3.89 -29.69 -20.06
CA PHE A 266 5.22 -29.45 -20.64
C PHE A 266 6.37 -29.98 -19.76
N PHE A 267 6.32 -29.71 -18.45
CA PHE A 267 7.35 -30.16 -17.52
C PHE A 267 7.31 -31.67 -17.24
N GLY A 268 6.17 -32.33 -17.48
CA GLY A 268 6.02 -33.79 -17.40
C GLY A 268 6.53 -34.55 -18.62
N GLU A 269 6.77 -33.89 -19.76
CA GLU A 269 7.32 -34.53 -20.96
C GLU A 269 8.86 -34.68 -20.88
N ALA A 270 9.37 -35.88 -21.22
CA ALA A 270 10.81 -36.19 -21.13
C ALA A 270 11.68 -35.49 -22.21
N ARG A 271 11.09 -35.02 -23.32
CA ARG A 271 11.74 -34.28 -24.40
C ARG A 271 10.75 -33.30 -25.02
N ALA A 272 10.60 -32.13 -24.43
CA ALA A 272 9.77 -31.08 -25.01
C ALA A 272 10.59 -30.19 -25.98
N SER A 273 10.01 -29.89 -27.14
CA SER A 273 10.59 -29.00 -28.15
C SER A 273 10.48 -27.52 -27.76
N SER A 274 11.33 -26.67 -28.33
CA SER A 274 11.28 -25.21 -28.11
C SER A 274 9.93 -24.59 -28.53
N ASP A 275 9.26 -25.17 -29.52
CA ASP A 275 7.93 -24.72 -29.97
C ASP A 275 6.84 -25.05 -28.94
N GLN A 276 6.88 -26.24 -28.33
CA GLN A 276 5.97 -26.62 -27.23
C GLN A 276 6.17 -25.73 -25.99
N MET A 277 7.41 -25.34 -25.70
CA MET A 277 7.72 -24.39 -24.62
C MET A 277 7.08 -23.04 -24.88
N GLN A 278 7.21 -22.49 -26.09
CA GLN A 278 6.59 -21.21 -26.44
C GLN A 278 5.05 -21.28 -26.40
N GLN A 279 4.45 -22.38 -26.84
CA GLN A 279 3.01 -22.58 -26.77
C GLN A 279 2.49 -22.68 -25.32
N ALA A 280 3.22 -23.39 -24.44
CA ALA A 280 2.86 -23.50 -23.03
C ALA A 280 3.00 -22.16 -22.30
N ILE A 281 4.05 -21.38 -22.61
CA ILE A 281 4.25 -20.04 -22.04
C ILE A 281 3.21 -19.06 -22.55
N ALA A 282 2.81 -19.11 -23.83
CA ALA A 282 1.87 -18.16 -24.44
C ALA A 282 0.40 -18.45 -24.11
N ALA A 283 0.08 -19.63 -23.57
CA ALA A 283 -1.29 -20.01 -23.29
C ALA A 283 -1.91 -19.17 -22.15
N PRO A 284 -3.04 -18.48 -22.39
CA PRO A 284 -3.82 -17.89 -21.29
C PRO A 284 -4.44 -19.00 -20.44
N ILE A 285 -4.79 -18.67 -19.19
CA ILE A 285 -5.63 -19.55 -18.35
C ILE A 285 -6.93 -19.84 -19.12
N ASP A 286 -7.28 -21.13 -19.28
CA ASP A 286 -8.52 -21.56 -19.92
C ASP A 286 -9.63 -21.59 -18.84
N ASP A 287 -10.46 -20.56 -18.77
CA ASP A 287 -11.55 -20.43 -17.79
C ASP A 287 -12.79 -21.29 -18.15
N ARG A 288 -12.60 -22.46 -18.76
CA ARG A 288 -13.69 -23.40 -19.09
C ARG A 288 -14.01 -24.36 -17.96
#